data_AF-A0A9E3LCQ0-F1
#
_entry.id   AF-A0A9E3LCQ0-F1
#
_cell.length_a   1.000
_cell.length_b   1.000
_cell.length_c   1.000
_cell.angle_alpha   90.00
_cell.angle_beta   90.00
_cell.angle_gamma   90.00
#
_symmetry.space_group_name_H-M   'P 1'
#
loop_
_entity.id
_entity.type
_entity.pdbx_description
1 polymer ?
#
loop_
_entity_poly.entity_id
_entity_poly.type
_entity_poly.pdbx_seq_one_letter_code
_entity_poly.pdbx_strand_id
1 'polypeptide(L)' 'RVEGNHVTNCDDPATARKVHQLRDLLVRVDDPVGGGSGVGNMETFALGAFPEIGLTQENSFL' A
#
# COMPACT_ATOMS: atom_id res chain seq x y z
N ARG A 1 15.63 14.21 13.36
CA ARG A 1 15.11 14.95 12.18
C ARG A 1 14.28 13.96 11.40
N VAL A 2 13.00 14.22 11.13
CA VAL A 2 12.21 13.31 10.29
C VAL A 2 12.64 13.57 8.86
N GLU A 3 13.34 12.60 8.27
CA GLU A 3 13.68 12.61 6.85
C GLU A 3 12.67 11.70 6.16
N GLY A 4 11.75 12.31 5.41
CA GLY A 4 10.66 11.61 4.74
C GLY A 4 9.78 12.57 3.97
N ASN A 5 8.99 12.03 3.05
CA ASN A 5 8.01 12.81 2.28
C ASN A 5 6.70 12.89 3.08
N HIS A 6 6.20 14.11 3.30
CA HIS A 6 4.91 14.36 3.94
C HIS A 6 3.93 14.92 2.92
N VAL A 7 2.82 14.22 2.69
CA VAL A 7 1.74 14.66 1.80
C VAL A 7 0.56 15.06 2.66
N THR A 8 0.16 16.32 2.56
CA THR A 8 -0.71 16.98 3.54
C THR A 8 -2.18 16.62 3.40
N ASN A 9 -2.61 16.11 2.24
CA ASN A 9 -3.99 15.78 1.96
C ASN A 9 -4.07 14.64 0.92
N CYS A 10 -4.25 13.41 1.40
CA CYS A 10 -4.47 12.24 0.53
C CYS A 10 -5.96 11.98 0.24
N ASP A 11 -6.88 12.77 0.79
CA ASP A 11 -8.31 12.67 0.49
C ASP A 11 -8.65 13.31 -0.88
N ASP A 12 -7.78 14.19 -1.40
CA ASP A 12 -7.88 14.71 -2.76
C ASP A 12 -7.54 13.63 -3.81
N PRO A 13 -8.46 13.28 -4.73
CA PRO A 13 -8.22 12.24 -5.73
C PRO A 13 -7.01 12.49 -6.64
N ALA A 14 -6.67 13.75 -6.92
CA ALA A 14 -5.51 14.08 -7.76
C ALA A 14 -4.19 13.88 -7.02
N THR A 15 -4.18 14.09 -5.71
CA THR A 15 -3.04 13.86 -4.83
C THR A 15 -2.88 12.38 -4.52
N ALA A 16 -3.99 11.69 -4.23
CA ALA A 16 -4.06 10.24 -4.08
C ALA A 16 -3.41 9.55 -5.29
N ARG A 17 -3.78 9.89 -6.53
CA ARG A 17 -3.18 9.30 -7.74
C ARG A 17 -1.66 9.47 -7.89
N LYS A 18 -1.05 10.46 -7.23
CA LYS A 18 0.41 10.68 -7.27
C LYS A 18 1.17 9.85 -6.24
N VAL A 19 0.50 9.43 -5.17
CA VAL A 19 1.05 8.59 -4.10
C VAL A 19 0.54 7.14 -4.15
N HIS A 20 -0.45 6.88 -5.00
CA HIS A 20 -1.07 5.57 -5.22
C HIS A 20 -0.08 4.63 -5.92
N GLN A 21 0.84 4.10 -5.13
CA GLN A 21 1.58 2.86 -5.37
C GLN A 21 1.44 1.88 -4.21
N LEU A 22 0.94 2.36 -3.07
CA LEU A 22 0.77 1.60 -1.84
C LEU A 22 -0.72 1.28 -1.68
N ARG A 23 -1.08 0.00 -1.76
CA ARG A 23 -2.41 -0.46 -1.36
C ARG A 23 -2.34 -0.82 0.11
N ASP A 24 -2.77 0.12 0.95
CA ASP A 24 -2.98 -0.15 2.37
C ASP A 24 -4.20 -1.05 2.52
N LEU A 25 -3.99 -2.25 3.05
CA LEU A 25 -5.07 -3.15 3.41
C LEU A 25 -4.95 -3.49 4.90
N LEU A 26 -5.99 -3.16 5.67
CA LEU A 26 -6.09 -3.60 7.05
C LEU A 26 -6.23 -5.12 7.05
N VAL A 27 -5.28 -5.79 7.70
CA VAL A 27 -5.28 -7.25 7.85
C VAL A 27 -5.43 -7.61 9.31
N ARG A 28 -6.15 -8.71 9.57
CA ARG A 28 -6.11 -9.35 10.88
C ARG A 28 -4.78 -10.11 11.02
N VAL A 29 -4.11 -9.91 12.15
CA VAL A 29 -2.89 -10.64 12.49
C VAL A 29 -3.21 -11.54 13.68
N ASP A 30 -2.94 -12.83 13.52
CA ASP A 30 -3.07 -13.85 14.56
C ASP A 30 -1.68 -14.42 14.86
N ASP A 31 -1.18 -14.30 16.10
CA ASP A 31 0.11 -14.83 16.53
C ASP A 31 -0.04 -16.28 17.02
N PRO A 32 0.51 -17.28 16.30
CA PRO A 32 0.34 -18.69 16.68
C PRO A 32 1.21 -19.13 17.87
N VAL A 33 2.19 -18.32 18.30
CA VAL A 33 3.11 -18.65 19.41
C VAL A 33 2.64 -17.99 20.71
N GLY A 34 2.38 -16.69 20.68
CA GLY A 34 1.94 -15.91 21.84
C GLY A 34 0.42 -15.85 22.02
N GLY A 35 -0.36 -16.29 21.03
CA GLY A 35 -1.84 -16.32 21.09
C GLY A 35 -2.52 -14.96 20.96
N GLY A 36 -1.77 -13.90 20.61
CA GLY A 36 -2.31 -12.56 20.42
C GLY A 36 -3.08 -12.41 19.10
N SER A 37 -4.02 -11.45 19.08
CA SER A 37 -4.69 -11.02 17.84
C SER A 37 -4.74 -9.51 17.76
N GLY A 38 -4.71 -8.97 16.53
CA GLY A 38 -4.71 -7.53 16.29
C GLY A 38 -4.93 -7.16 14.82
N VAL A 39 -4.73 -5.87 14.52
CA VAL A 39 -4.84 -5.31 13.18
C VAL A 39 -3.49 -4.75 12.75
N GLY A 40 -3.04 -5.10 11.55
CA GLY A 40 -1.84 -4.54 10.91
C GLY A 40 -2.18 -3.81 9.62
N ASN A 41 -1.31 -2.88 9.21
CA ASN A 41 -1.31 -2.37 7.85
C ASN A 41 -0.48 -3.32 6.97
N MET A 42 -1.06 -3.87 5.91
CA MET A 42 -0.32 -4.64 4.92
C MET A 42 -0.07 -3.78 3.69
N GLU A 43 1.19 -3.45 3.46
CA GLU A 43 1.66 -2.65 2.34
C GLU A 43 2.21 -3.59 1.26
N THR A 44 1.34 -4.05 0.35
CA THR A 44 1.75 -4.97 -0.73
C THR A 44 2.17 -4.22 -1.99
N PHE A 45 3.22 -4.72 -2.64
CA PHE A 45 3.69 -4.24 -3.95
C PHE A 45 3.56 -5.35 -5.00
N ALA A 46 3.06 -5.01 -6.18
CA ALA A 46 3.08 -5.87 -7.35
C ALA A 46 4.26 -5.46 -8.24
N LEU A 47 5.24 -6.35 -8.42
CA LEU A 47 6.42 -6.08 -9.24
C LEU A 47 6.25 -6.67 -10.64
N GLY A 48 6.29 -5.83 -11.67
CA GLY A 48 6.09 -6.23 -13.07
C GLY A 48 4.67 -5.97 -13.60
N ALA A 49 4.34 -6.53 -14.77
CA ALA A 49 3.03 -6.38 -15.39
C ALA A 49 2.11 -7.56 -15.04
N PHE A 50 0.85 -7.26 -14.69
CA PHE A 50 -0.25 -8.20 -14.50
C PHE A 50 -1.46 -7.77 -15.34
N PRO A 51 -1.42 -7.96 -16.68
CA PRO A 51 -2.45 -7.47 -17.60
C PRO A 51 -3.87 -7.98 -17.27
N GLU A 52 -3.99 -9.19 -16.73
CA GLU A 52 -5.23 -9.83 -16.31
C GLU A 52 -6.02 -9.04 -15.25
N ILE A 53 -5.35 -8.18 -14.49
CA ILE A 53 -5.95 -7.28 -13.49
C ILE A 53 -5.74 -5.79 -13.83
N GLY A 54 -5.36 -5.50 -15.08
CA GLY A 54 -5.19 -4.12 -15.59
C GLY A 54 -3.89 -3.43 -15.18
N LEU A 55 -2.93 -4.16 -14.60
CA LEU A 55 -1.62 -3.61 -14.25
C LEU A 55 -0.65 -3.83 -15.40
N THR A 56 -0.27 -2.77 -16.09
CA THR A 56 0.75 -2.77 -17.14
C THR A 56 2.09 -2.35 -16.58
N GLN A 57 3.18 -2.63 -17.32
CA GLN A 57 4.50 -2.12 -16.96
C GLN A 57 4.54 -0.59 -16.91
N GLU A 58 3.63 0.08 -17.64
CA GLU A 58 3.48 1.55 -17.69
C GLU A 58 2.55 2.13 -16.61
N ASN A 59 1.93 1.32 -15.76
CA ASN A 59 1.08 1.83 -14.68
C ASN A 59 1.35 1.14 -13.33
N SER A 60 2.35 0.26 -13.29
CA SER A 60 2.82 -0.49 -12.13
C SER A 60 4.27 -0.09 -11.81
N PHE A 61 4.48 1.13 -11.29
CA PHE A 61 5.81 1.65 -10.95
C PHE A 61 5.86 2.19 -9.53
N LEU A 62 6.84 1.79 -8.71
CA LEU A 62 7.13 2.46 -7.44
C LEU A 62 7.39 3.98 -7.58
#